data_AF-A0A0C1TWB6-F1
#
_entry.id   AF-A0A0C1TWB6-F1
#
_cell.length_a   1.000
_cell.length_b   1.000
_cell.length_c   1.000
_cell.angle_alpha   90.00
_cell.angle_beta   90.00
_cell.angle_gamma   90.00
#
_symmetry.space_group_name_H-M   'P 1'
#
loop_
_entity.id
_entity.type
_entity.pdbx_description
1 polymer ?
#
loop_
_entity_poly.entity_id
_entity_poly.type
_entity_poly.pdbx_seq_one_letter_code
_entity_poly.pdbx_strand_id
1 'polypeptide(L)' 'MGKSIFSELKIYDYKEAFNHAIKKGMKNPDDYMYMYSTKLKDYFKHYYTRSYVSYFNLKNIFK' A
#
# COMPACT_ATOMS: atom_id res chain seq x y z
N MET A 1 -6.85 -7.63 -32.09
CA MET A 1 -5.93 -7.52 -30.94
C MET A 1 -6.71 -6.95 -29.76
N GLY A 2 -7.13 -7.80 -28.82
CA GLY A 2 -7.82 -7.33 -27.61
C GLY A 2 -6.81 -6.74 -26.64
N LYS A 3 -6.95 -5.47 -26.27
CA LYS A 3 -6.23 -4.92 -25.13
C LYS A 3 -6.75 -5.62 -23.87
N SER A 4 -5.83 -6.17 -23.08
CA SER A 4 -6.14 -6.77 -21.79
C SER A 4 -6.72 -5.70 -20.86
N ILE A 5 -7.85 -5.96 -20.20
CA ILE A 5 -8.45 -5.06 -19.19
C ILE A 5 -7.43 -4.76 -18.07
N PHE A 6 -6.46 -5.65 -17.86
CA PHE A 6 -5.36 -5.46 -16.92
C PHE A 6 -4.35 -4.38 -17.32
N SER A 7 -4.35 -3.91 -18.58
CA SER A 7 -3.46 -2.83 -19.02
C SER A 7 -3.86 -1.45 -18.50
N GLU A 8 -5.12 -1.29 -18.10
CA GLU A 8 -5.66 -0.06 -17.50
C GLU A 8 -5.76 -0.11 -15.98
N LEU A 9 -5.61 -1.31 -15.39
CA LEU A 9 -5.36 -1.47 -13.97
C LEU A 9 -3.99 -0.86 -13.65
N LYS A 10 -3.98 0.42 -13.25
CA LYS A 10 -2.87 1.00 -12.49
C LYS A 10 -2.69 0.10 -11.27
N ILE A 11 -1.75 -0.83 -11.34
CA ILE A 11 -1.24 -1.54 -10.17
C ILE A 11 -0.74 -0.43 -9.27
N TYR A 12 -1.55 -0.05 -8.27
CA TYR A 12 -1.09 0.86 -7.24
C TYR A 12 0.15 0.20 -6.68
N ASP A 13 1.30 0.87 -6.77
CA ASP A 13 2.58 0.24 -6.48
C ASP A 13 2.68 0.00 -4.97
N TYR A 14 2.10 -1.10 -4.52
CA TYR A 14 2.10 -1.53 -3.14
C TYR A 14 3.55 -1.63 -2.62
N LYS A 15 4.52 -1.90 -3.49
CA LYS A 15 5.94 -1.90 -3.12
C LYS A 15 6.39 -0.53 -2.64
N GLU A 16 5.94 0.53 -3.29
CA GLU A 16 6.22 1.89 -2.86
C GLU A 16 5.57 2.20 -1.50
N ALA A 17 4.33 1.76 -1.28
CA ALA A 17 3.65 1.90 0.01
C ALA A 17 4.42 1.16 1.12
N PHE A 18 4.86 -0.07 0.89
CA PHE A 18 5.70 -0.83 1.83
C PHE A 18 7.05 -0.16 2.06
N ASN A 19 7.74 0.31 1.03
CA ASN A 19 9.01 1.03 1.17
C ASN A 19 8.86 2.28 2.05
N HIS A 20 7.76 3.01 1.90
CA HIS A 20 7.48 4.18 2.74
C HIS A 20 7.14 3.77 4.19
N ALA A 21 6.31 2.74 4.37
CA ALA A 21 5.96 2.22 5.68
C ALA A 21 7.19 1.72 6.45
N ILE A 22 8.12 1.01 5.79
CA ILE A 22 9.38 0.54 6.37
C ILE A 22 10.24 1.74 6.82
N LYS A 23 10.38 2.77 5.98
CA LYS A 23 11.08 4.02 6.36
C LYS A 23 10.43 4.74 7.55
N LYS A 24 9.13 4.53 7.78
CA LYS A 24 8.37 5.08 8.91
C LYS A 24 8.31 4.15 10.13
N GLY A 25 8.97 3.00 10.09
CA GLY A 25 9.12 2.10 11.24
C GLY A 25 8.27 0.83 11.18
N MET A 26 7.69 0.47 10.04
CA MET A 26 7.08 -0.86 9.87
C MET A 26 8.15 -1.94 10.08
N LYS A 27 7.89 -2.85 11.01
CA LYS A 27 8.69 -4.04 11.26
C LYS A 27 8.01 -5.25 10.62
N ASN A 28 8.80 -6.19 10.11
CA ASN A 28 8.34 -7.41 9.46
C ASN A 28 7.27 -7.15 8.38
N PRO A 29 7.61 -6.48 7.27
CA PRO A 29 6.64 -6.16 6.21
C PRO A 29 5.91 -7.39 5.66
N ASP A 30 6.55 -8.57 5.68
CA ASP A 30 5.96 -9.84 5.24
C ASP A 30 4.74 -10.28 6.10
N ASP A 31 4.63 -9.79 7.34
CA ASP A 31 3.48 -10.04 8.21
C ASP A 31 2.26 -9.19 7.84
N TYR A 32 2.41 -8.25 6.91
CA TYR A 32 1.39 -7.29 6.53
C TYR A 32 0.98 -7.43 5.07
N MET A 33 -0.31 -7.20 4.82
CA MET A 33 -0.90 -7.08 3.49
C MET A 33 -1.28 -5.63 3.24
N TYR A 34 -0.89 -5.09 2.09
CA TYR A 34 -1.38 -3.78 1.65
C TYR A 34 -2.89 -3.87 1.39
N MET A 35 -3.65 -2.88 1.86
CA MET A 35 -5.10 -2.86 1.72
C MET A 35 -5.55 -1.76 0.77
N TYR A 36 -5.42 -0.53 1.21
CA TYR A 36 -5.85 0.65 0.47
C TYR A 36 -5.09 1.87 0.97
N SER A 37 -5.16 2.93 0.18
CA SER A 37 -4.60 4.23 0.53
C SER A 37 -5.69 5.29 0.53
N THR A 38 -5.48 6.27 1.37
CA THR A 38 -6.19 7.55 1.38
C THR A 38 -5.25 8.64 0.90
N LYS A 39 -5.75 9.87 0.73
CA LYS A 39 -4.95 11.04 0.35
C LYS A 39 -3.73 11.28 1.25
N LEU A 40 -3.77 10.81 2.50
CA LEU A 40 -2.72 11.08 3.48
C LEU A 40 -2.04 9.85 4.04
N LYS A 41 -2.61 8.65 3.91
CA LYS A 41 -2.14 7.45 4.60
C LYS A 41 -2.33 6.19 3.77
N ASP A 42 -1.39 5.27 3.90
CA ASP A 42 -1.49 3.89 3.41
C ASP A 42 -1.86 2.98 4.57
N TYR A 43 -2.79 2.05 4.33
CA TYR A 43 -3.32 1.12 5.32
C TYR A 43 -2.86 -0.30 5.01
N PHE A 44 -2.42 -0.98 6.06
CA PHE A 44 -1.93 -2.34 6.00
C PHE A 44 -2.66 -3.19 7.04
N LYS A 45 -2.93 -4.43 6.70
CA LYS A 45 -3.57 -5.40 7.59
C LYS A 45 -2.59 -6.48 7.94
N HIS A 46 -2.39 -6.72 9.22
CA HIS A 46 -1.57 -7.83 9.69
C HIS A 46 -2.24 -9.16 9.30
N TYR A 47 -1.48 -10.09 8.72
CA TYR A 47 -1.98 -11.35 8.18
C TYR A 47 -2.66 -12.19 9.27
N TYR A 48 -1.94 -12.42 10.37
CA TYR A 48 -2.38 -13.26 11.49
C TYR A 48 -3.42 -12.58 12.39
N THR A 49 -3.10 -11.42 12.96
CA THR A 49 -3.97 -10.76 13.97
C THR A 49 -5.15 -10.02 13.34
N ARG A 50 -5.16 -9.85 12.02
CA ARG A 50 -6.16 -9.06 11.26
C ARG A 50 -6.24 -7.59 11.68
N SER A 51 -5.31 -7.13 12.52
CA SER A 51 -5.22 -5.75 13.01
C SER A 51 -4.72 -4.83 11.91
N TYR A 52 -5.13 -3.56 11.96
CA TYR A 52 -4.72 -2.55 10.98
C TYR A 52 -3.64 -1.64 11.53
N VAL A 53 -2.68 -1.31 10.69
CA VAL A 53 -1.71 -0.24 10.90
C VAL A 53 -1.76 0.72 9.72
N SER A 54 -1.42 1.99 9.95
CA SER A 54 -1.41 2.99 8.88
C SER A 54 -0.20 3.90 9.00
N TYR A 55 0.34 4.29 7.85
CA TYR A 55 1.50 5.16 7.74
C TYR A 55 1.16 6.33 6.84
N PHE A 56 1.56 7.54 7.22
CA PHE A 56 1.34 8.72 6.38
C PHE A 56 2.06 8.53 5.04
N ASN A 57 1.41 8.87 3.93
CA ASN A 57 2.01 8.93 2.59
C ASN A 57 1.48 10.17 1.86
N LEU A 58 2.28 11.22 1.87
CA LEU A 58 1.93 12.52 1.28
C LEU A 58 2.01 12.52 -0.25
N LYS A 59 2.55 11.47 -0.89
CA LYS A 59 2.55 11.36 -2.36
C LYS A 59 1.14 11.30 -2.92
N ASN A 60 0.17 10.81 -2.15
CA ASN A 60 -1.23 10.77 -2.55
C ASN A 60 -1.89 12.17 -2.57
N ILE A 61 -1.24 13.22 -2.06
CA ILE A 61 -1.76 14.60 -2.11
C ILE A 61 -1.60 15.23 -3.50
N PHE A 62 -0.49 14.93 -4.17
CA PHE A 62 -0.11 15.52 -5.46
C PHE A 62 -0.39 14.59 -6.65
N LYS A 63 -1.21 13.55 -6.44
CA LYS A 63 -1.51 12.51 -7.42
C LYS A 63 -2.88 12.72 -8.05
#